data_AF-A0A5R8KDC1-F1
#
_entry.id   AF-A0A5R8KDC1-F1
#
_cell.length_a   1.000
_cell.length_b   1.000
_cell.length_c   1.000
_cell.angle_alpha   90.00
_cell.angle_beta   90.00
_cell.angle_gamma   90.00
#
_symmetry.space_group_name_H-M   'P 1'
#
loop_
_entity.id
_entity.type
_entity.pdbx_description
1 polymer ?
#
loop_
_entity_poly.entity_id
_entity_poly.type
_entity_poly.pdbx_seq_one_letter_code
_entity_poly.pdbx_strand_id
1 'polypeptide(L)'
;MPSVHAVVLVQQTSGQFAFEAESYTTLTGTGWERITTTTGTKTLPGGSNAVGDALYSRNGGSPSSFATYSLQFIADGTYYVYSRYSMYDIVSGAPSPPGYGNEDSFHIARDLGLAPAIGGGADVDWYAQHLSPQGHLPADSPTPNPNDGRFFYWDEAQLSGTSTNPLTFTITGASATTPVDVTFSIGNREGGVTLDRFVFSTTRLNTSISAGNSATLDGIASVPEPSRAVFSMVALVLAVGIRRRDV
;
A
#
# COMPACT_ATOMS: atom_id res chain seq x y z
N MET A 1 -1.36 20.88 -10.40
CA MET A 1 -0.19 20.55 -9.56
C MET A 1 -0.68 19.57 -8.50
N PRO A 2 -0.04 18.41 -8.28
CA PRO A 2 -0.44 17.56 -7.17
C PRO A 2 -0.05 18.29 -5.88
N SER A 3 -1.05 18.47 -5.02
CA SER A 3 -0.95 19.06 -3.69
C SER A 3 0.07 18.28 -2.85
N VAL A 4 1.02 18.98 -2.23
CA VAL A 4 1.93 18.40 -1.23
C VAL A 4 1.13 18.18 0.05
N HIS A 5 0.66 16.96 0.28
CA HIS A 5 0.07 16.55 1.54
C HIS A 5 1.20 16.13 2.47
N ALA A 6 1.86 17.11 3.11
CA ALA A 6 2.85 16.84 4.16
C ALA A 6 2.15 16.30 5.41
N VAL A 7 1.67 15.06 5.33
CA VAL A 7 0.96 14.37 6.40
C VAL A 7 1.90 13.33 6.94
N VAL A 8 2.27 13.49 8.22
CA VAL A 8 2.86 12.39 8.96
C VAL A 8 1.74 11.44 9.32
N LEU A 9 1.81 10.21 8.82
CA LEU A 9 0.90 9.14 9.14
C LEU A 9 1.30 8.59 10.51
N VAL A 10 0.36 8.54 11.46
CA VAL A 10 0.66 8.12 12.83
C VAL A 10 0.12 6.71 13.07
N GLN A 11 0.96 5.83 13.61
CA GLN A 11 0.57 4.48 14.01
C GLN A 11 -0.66 4.51 14.94
N GLN A 12 -1.69 3.74 14.60
CA GLN A 12 -2.97 3.77 15.33
C GLN A 12 -2.93 2.95 16.61
N THR A 13 -2.24 1.80 16.56
CA THR A 13 -2.24 0.81 17.63
C THR A 13 -0.84 0.24 17.79
N SER A 14 -0.41 0.01 19.03
CA SER A 14 0.88 -0.64 19.29
C SER A 14 0.97 -1.96 18.51
N GLY A 15 2.01 -2.12 17.70
CA GLY A 15 2.24 -3.31 16.88
C GLY A 15 1.42 -3.41 15.59
N GLN A 16 0.56 -2.43 15.27
CA GLN A 16 -0.18 -2.36 14.00
C GLN A 16 -0.18 -0.94 13.43
N PHE A 17 0.22 -0.81 12.17
CA PHE A 17 0.21 0.46 11.46
C PHE A 17 -0.30 0.22 10.04
N ALA A 18 -1.47 0.76 9.69
CA ALA A 18 -1.99 0.66 8.33
C ALA A 18 -2.25 2.03 7.70
N PHE A 19 -2.07 2.16 6.39
CA PHE A 19 -2.32 3.39 5.66
C PHE A 19 -2.66 3.12 4.19
N GLU A 20 -3.41 4.03 3.58
CA GLU A 20 -3.78 3.92 2.17
C GLU A 20 -2.59 4.30 1.28
N ALA A 21 -2.46 3.65 0.12
CA ALA A 21 -1.33 3.84 -0.78
C ALA A 21 -1.34 5.22 -1.47
N GLU A 22 -2.49 5.88 -1.57
CA GLU A 22 -2.58 7.26 -2.04
C GLU A 22 -2.13 8.31 -0.99
N SER A 23 -1.88 7.89 0.26
CA SER A 23 -1.47 8.77 1.37
C SER A 23 0.03 9.09 1.40
N TYR A 24 0.65 9.21 0.22
CA TYR A 24 2.06 9.57 0.12
C TYR A 24 2.29 11.06 0.48
N THR A 25 3.40 11.32 1.15
CA THR A 25 3.92 12.69 1.40
C THR A 25 4.36 13.34 0.10
N THR A 26 5.06 12.57 -0.73
CA THR A 26 5.58 13.05 -2.02
C THR A 26 5.50 11.98 -3.08
N LEU A 27 5.11 12.38 -4.29
CA LEU A 27 5.20 11.58 -5.50
C LEU A 27 6.24 12.19 -6.43
N THR A 28 7.22 11.41 -6.86
CA THR A 28 8.27 11.84 -7.79
C THR A 28 8.22 11.02 -9.06
N GLY A 29 8.66 11.62 -10.17
CA GLY A 29 8.58 11.01 -11.49
C GLY A 29 7.15 10.94 -12.04
N THR A 30 6.94 10.09 -13.04
CA THR A 30 5.65 9.94 -13.74
C THR A 30 5.16 8.49 -13.82
N GLY A 31 5.88 7.56 -13.21
CA GLY A 31 5.56 6.13 -13.19
C GLY A 31 4.41 5.78 -12.25
N TRP A 32 4.13 6.60 -11.25
CA TRP A 32 2.97 6.44 -10.37
C TRP A 32 1.91 7.49 -10.65
N GLU A 33 0.65 7.12 -10.45
CA GLU A 33 -0.47 8.06 -10.40
C GLU A 33 -1.54 7.60 -9.42
N ARG A 34 -2.33 8.56 -8.93
CA ARG A 34 -3.52 8.26 -8.14
C ARG A 34 -4.69 7.99 -9.09
N ILE A 35 -5.38 6.88 -8.88
CA ILE A 35 -6.60 6.51 -9.59
C ILE A 35 -7.78 6.43 -8.63
N THR A 36 -8.96 6.74 -9.14
CA THR A 36 -10.22 6.78 -8.38
C THR A 36 -11.29 6.04 -9.17
N THR A 37 -12.51 5.95 -8.64
CA THR A 37 -13.65 5.39 -9.38
C THR A 37 -14.08 6.24 -10.58
N THR A 38 -13.64 7.49 -10.68
CA THR A 38 -14.09 8.45 -11.71
C THR A 38 -12.96 9.18 -12.44
N THR A 39 -11.73 9.12 -11.94
CA THR A 39 -10.58 9.86 -12.48
C THR A 39 -9.31 9.01 -12.46
N GLY A 40 -8.39 9.25 -13.40
CA GLY A 40 -7.14 8.49 -13.56
C GLY A 40 -6.95 8.07 -15.02
N THR A 41 -5.76 7.57 -15.39
CA THR A 41 -5.59 6.90 -16.70
C THR A 41 -6.26 5.53 -16.73
N LYS A 42 -6.40 4.93 -15.56
CA LYS A 42 -7.31 3.83 -15.26
C LYS A 42 -8.26 4.28 -14.16
N THR A 43 -9.49 3.78 -14.17
CA THR A 43 -10.45 4.02 -13.09
C THR A 43 -10.65 2.75 -12.29
N LEU A 44 -10.74 2.87 -10.96
CA LEU A 44 -11.19 1.78 -10.11
C LEU A 44 -12.58 1.31 -10.58
N PRO A 45 -12.78 0.03 -10.90
CA PRO A 45 -14.07 -0.45 -11.37
C PRO A 45 -15.10 -0.42 -10.24
N GLY A 46 -16.36 -0.26 -10.64
CA GLY A 46 -17.48 -0.30 -9.71
C GLY A 46 -17.52 -1.63 -8.95
N GLY A 47 -17.65 -1.56 -7.62
CA GLY A 47 -17.66 -2.72 -6.74
C GLY A 47 -16.29 -3.13 -6.21
N SER A 48 -15.23 -2.35 -6.46
CA SER A 48 -13.93 -2.55 -5.83
C SER A 48 -14.02 -2.53 -4.29
N ASN A 49 -13.21 -3.37 -3.65
CA ASN A 49 -13.04 -3.37 -2.19
C ASN A 49 -12.10 -2.26 -1.70
N ALA A 50 -11.46 -1.48 -2.59
CA ALA A 50 -10.66 -0.31 -2.22
C ALA A 50 -11.49 0.71 -1.45
N VAL A 51 -10.91 1.29 -0.40
CA VAL A 51 -11.62 2.25 0.47
C VAL A 51 -11.20 3.68 0.14
N GLY A 52 -11.42 4.09 -1.11
CA GLY A 52 -11.05 5.42 -1.59
C GLY A 52 -10.39 5.34 -2.94
N ASP A 53 -9.18 5.89 -3.01
CA ASP A 53 -8.38 5.92 -4.22
C ASP A 53 -7.32 4.81 -4.15
N ALA A 54 -6.52 4.70 -5.19
CA ALA A 54 -5.40 3.76 -5.22
C ALA A 54 -4.23 4.36 -5.99
N LEU A 55 -3.06 3.76 -5.84
CA LEU A 55 -1.85 4.13 -6.54
C LEU A 55 -1.58 3.16 -7.68
N TYR A 56 -1.65 3.63 -8.92
CA TYR A 56 -1.42 2.85 -10.14
C TYR A 56 -0.05 3.13 -10.73
N SER A 57 0.66 2.06 -11.11
CA SER A 57 1.92 2.11 -11.84
C SER A 57 1.66 2.15 -13.35
N ARG A 58 2.03 3.25 -14.02
CA ARG A 58 1.81 3.46 -15.46
C ARG A 58 2.83 2.76 -16.35
N ASN A 59 4.09 2.68 -15.91
CA ASN A 59 5.21 2.28 -16.77
C ASN A 59 6.15 1.35 -16.00
N GLY A 60 6.67 0.35 -16.70
CA GLY A 60 7.74 -0.51 -16.20
C GLY A 60 9.15 0.05 -16.40
N GLY A 61 10.12 -0.62 -15.78
CA GLY A 61 11.55 -0.29 -15.82
C GLY A 61 12.19 -0.21 -14.43
N SER A 62 13.41 0.33 -14.40
CA SER A 62 14.11 0.62 -13.15
C SER A 62 13.38 1.70 -12.34
N PRO A 63 13.54 1.72 -11.00
CA PRO A 63 12.82 2.66 -10.17
C PRO A 63 13.27 4.07 -10.53
N SER A 64 12.35 4.83 -11.10
CA SER A 64 12.58 6.22 -11.55
C SER A 64 11.48 7.16 -11.08
N SER A 65 10.42 6.58 -10.48
CA SER A 65 9.29 7.27 -9.90
C SER A 65 8.98 6.64 -8.56
N PHE A 66 8.73 7.47 -7.54
CA PHE A 66 8.59 7.01 -6.17
C PHE A 66 7.40 7.65 -5.47
N ALA A 67 6.68 6.85 -4.69
CA ALA A 67 5.79 7.32 -3.65
C ALA A 67 6.51 7.19 -2.30
N THR A 68 6.65 8.29 -1.58
CA THR A 68 7.33 8.36 -0.27
C THR A 68 6.33 8.80 0.79
N TYR A 69 6.33 8.08 1.92
CA TYR A 69 5.44 8.24 3.05
C TYR A 69 6.26 8.64 4.28
N SER A 70 5.74 9.59 5.05
CA SER A 70 6.26 9.97 6.36
C SER A 70 5.46 9.23 7.43
N LEU A 71 6.11 8.28 8.12
CA LEU A 71 5.48 7.40 9.09
C LEU A 71 5.97 7.73 10.49
N GLN A 72 5.07 7.75 11.47
CA GLN A 72 5.38 7.94 12.88
C GLN A 72 4.95 6.71 13.69
N PHE A 73 5.94 5.98 14.20
CA PHE A 73 5.72 4.82 15.05
C PHE A 73 5.65 5.22 16.52
N ILE A 74 4.70 4.63 17.24
CA ILE A 74 4.47 4.84 18.68
C ILE A 74 4.85 3.63 19.52
N ALA A 75 5.36 2.56 18.89
CA ALA A 75 5.77 1.34 19.57
C ALA A 75 6.93 0.63 18.86
N ASP A 76 7.87 0.16 19.67
CA ASP A 76 8.95 -0.73 19.23
C ASP A 76 8.43 -2.05 18.66
N GLY A 77 9.23 -2.65 17.79
CA GLY A 77 8.97 -3.99 17.28
C GLY A 77 9.62 -4.26 15.94
N THR A 78 9.58 -5.53 15.56
CA THR A 78 9.89 -5.98 14.20
C THR A 78 8.57 -6.18 13.47
N TYR A 79 8.33 -5.38 12.44
CA TYR A 79 7.08 -5.31 11.70
C TYR A 79 7.19 -6.07 10.38
N TYR A 80 6.29 -7.01 10.15
CA TYR A 80 6.00 -7.61 8.84
C TYR A 80 5.22 -6.63 7.98
N VAL A 81 5.52 -6.59 6.69
CA VAL A 81 4.89 -5.66 5.74
C VAL A 81 3.93 -6.43 4.85
N TYR A 82 2.73 -5.89 4.66
CA TYR A 82 1.70 -6.41 3.78
C TYR A 82 1.25 -5.30 2.84
N SER A 83 1.01 -5.65 1.58
CA SER A 83 0.46 -4.75 0.57
C SER A 83 -0.83 -5.32 0.01
N ARG A 84 -1.85 -4.47 -0.15
CA ARG A 84 -3.08 -4.79 -0.87
C ARG A 84 -2.97 -4.29 -2.30
N TYR A 85 -3.04 -5.21 -3.25
CA TYR A 85 -2.73 -4.94 -4.65
C TYR A 85 -3.77 -5.52 -5.62
N SER A 86 -3.81 -4.99 -6.84
CA SER A 86 -4.55 -5.52 -7.98
C SER A 86 -3.74 -5.28 -9.26
N MET A 87 -4.12 -5.90 -10.38
CA MET A 87 -3.46 -5.74 -11.68
C MET A 87 -4.46 -5.27 -12.74
N TYR A 88 -4.11 -4.20 -13.49
CA TYR A 88 -5.01 -3.47 -14.39
C TYR A 88 -4.63 -3.55 -15.87
N ASP A 89 -3.44 -4.04 -16.21
CA ASP A 89 -3.00 -4.12 -17.60
C ASP A 89 -3.09 -5.52 -18.18
N ILE A 90 -3.99 -5.63 -19.16
CA ILE A 90 -4.03 -6.71 -20.13
C ILE A 90 -3.29 -6.22 -21.37
N VAL A 91 -2.28 -6.96 -21.83
CA VAL A 91 -1.66 -6.68 -23.13
C VAL A 91 -2.73 -6.84 -24.22
N SER A 92 -3.13 -5.73 -24.85
CA SER A 92 -4.11 -5.76 -25.94
C SER A 92 -3.56 -6.57 -27.11
N GLY A 93 -4.27 -7.63 -27.52
CA GLY A 93 -3.85 -8.51 -28.62
C GLY A 93 -2.97 -9.69 -28.22
N ALA A 94 -2.76 -9.94 -26.92
CA ALA A 94 -2.12 -11.16 -26.44
C ALA A 94 -2.98 -12.40 -26.80
N PRO A 95 -2.34 -13.54 -27.15
CA PRO A 95 -3.07 -14.79 -27.38
C PRO A 95 -3.83 -15.17 -26.12
N SER A 96 -5.05 -15.70 -26.29
CA SER A 96 -5.86 -16.12 -25.15
C SER A 96 -5.16 -17.23 -24.36
N PRO A 97 -5.07 -17.11 -23.03
CA PRO A 97 -5.61 -16.00 -22.26
C PRO A 97 -4.68 -14.77 -22.26
N PRO A 98 -5.23 -13.54 -22.26
CA PRO A 98 -4.45 -12.32 -22.25
C PRO A 98 -3.37 -12.37 -21.15
N GLY A 99 -2.10 -12.30 -21.56
CA GLY A 99 -0.98 -12.31 -20.64
C GLY A 99 -0.76 -10.94 -20.02
N TYR A 100 -0.53 -10.90 -18.71
CA TYR A 100 -0.12 -9.71 -17.96
C TYR A 100 1.38 -9.38 -18.14
N GLY A 101 2.04 -9.92 -19.17
CA GLY A 101 3.42 -9.54 -19.53
C GLY A 101 4.51 -9.79 -18.47
N ASN A 102 4.23 -10.56 -17.41
CA ASN A 102 5.02 -10.63 -16.16
C ASN A 102 5.08 -9.31 -15.38
N GLU A 103 4.10 -8.44 -15.54
CA GLU A 103 3.99 -7.16 -14.83
C GLU A 103 3.39 -7.34 -13.43
N ASP A 104 4.14 -8.03 -12.56
CA ASP A 104 3.68 -8.51 -11.26
C ASP A 104 4.40 -7.88 -10.06
N SER A 105 5.11 -6.77 -10.25
CA SER A 105 5.96 -6.27 -9.17
C SER A 105 6.15 -4.75 -9.11
N PHE A 106 6.58 -4.31 -7.94
CA PHE A 106 7.05 -2.95 -7.68
C PHE A 106 8.35 -3.00 -6.85
N HIS A 107 9.04 -1.86 -6.75
CA HIS A 107 10.20 -1.74 -5.88
C HIS A 107 9.78 -1.34 -4.46
N ILE A 108 10.27 -2.06 -3.46
CA ILE A 108 10.14 -1.72 -2.05
C ILE A 108 11.52 -1.50 -1.44
N ALA A 109 11.66 -0.51 -0.57
CA ALA A 109 12.92 -0.27 0.12
C ALA A 109 13.24 -1.43 1.08
N ARG A 110 14.51 -1.84 1.15
CA ARG A 110 15.01 -2.84 2.10
C ARG A 110 14.92 -2.33 3.54
N ASP A 111 15.33 -1.08 3.70
CA ASP A 111 15.40 -0.21 4.88
C ASP A 111 14.21 0.74 5.03
N LEU A 112 13.68 0.98 6.24
CA LEU A 112 13.03 2.27 6.53
C LEU A 112 14.10 3.37 6.60
N GLY A 113 13.73 4.60 6.26
CA GLY A 113 14.66 5.75 6.22
C GLY A 113 15.49 5.84 4.94
N LEU A 114 15.40 4.87 4.03
CA LEU A 114 16.13 4.93 2.77
C LEU A 114 15.53 5.96 1.82
N ALA A 115 16.40 6.77 1.23
CA ALA A 115 16.02 7.74 0.23
C ALA A 115 15.73 7.07 -1.12
N PRO A 116 14.76 7.58 -1.90
CA PRO A 116 14.57 7.21 -3.31
C PRO A 116 15.89 7.29 -4.11
N ALA A 117 16.24 6.21 -4.82
CA ALA A 117 17.45 6.14 -5.63
C ALA A 117 17.13 5.64 -7.05
N ILE A 118 17.48 6.44 -8.07
CA ILE A 118 17.25 6.10 -9.48
C ILE A 118 18.39 5.21 -9.99
N GLY A 119 18.08 4.07 -10.58
CA GLY A 119 19.10 3.22 -11.21
C GLY A 119 18.75 1.73 -11.18
N GLY A 120 18.92 1.08 -12.32
CA GLY A 120 18.58 -0.33 -12.54
C GLY A 120 19.68 -1.28 -12.12
N GLY A 121 19.53 -1.84 -10.94
CA GLY A 121 20.23 -3.03 -10.48
C GLY A 121 19.48 -3.53 -9.25
N ALA A 122 19.70 -4.77 -8.85
CA ALA A 122 19.43 -5.18 -7.47
C ALA A 122 20.41 -4.45 -6.52
N ASP A 123 20.41 -3.11 -6.58
CA ASP A 123 21.16 -2.24 -5.72
C ASP A 123 20.64 -2.52 -4.33
N VAL A 124 21.58 -2.88 -3.46
CA VAL A 124 21.45 -3.45 -2.12
C VAL A 124 20.27 -2.95 -1.29
N ASP A 125 19.77 -1.77 -1.58
CA ASP A 125 18.78 -0.99 -0.84
C ASP A 125 17.33 -1.17 -1.32
N TRP A 126 17.06 -1.80 -2.47
CA TRP A 126 15.71 -1.96 -3.02
C TRP A 126 15.43 -3.39 -3.52
N TYR A 127 14.28 -3.93 -3.14
CA TYR A 127 13.82 -5.25 -3.58
C TYR A 127 12.70 -5.13 -4.59
N ALA A 128 12.69 -6.04 -5.57
CA ALA A 128 11.51 -6.31 -6.37
C ALA A 128 10.55 -7.14 -5.53
N GLN A 129 9.42 -6.55 -5.15
CA GLN A 129 8.32 -7.27 -4.54
C GLN A 129 7.50 -7.93 -5.65
N HIS A 130 7.74 -9.22 -5.87
CA HIS A 130 6.94 -10.02 -6.80
C HIS A 130 5.63 -10.40 -6.11
N LEU A 131 4.52 -10.06 -6.76
CA LEU A 131 3.18 -10.25 -6.24
C LEU A 131 2.61 -11.56 -6.76
N SER A 132 1.83 -12.21 -5.89
CA SER A 132 1.32 -13.54 -6.18
C SER A 132 0.48 -13.61 -7.47
N PRO A 133 0.64 -14.68 -8.28
CA PRO A 133 -0.07 -14.82 -9.54
C PRO A 133 -1.60 -14.79 -9.48
N GLN A 134 -2.16 -15.13 -8.33
CA GLN A 134 -3.60 -15.22 -8.13
C GLN A 134 -4.30 -13.86 -8.35
N GLY A 135 -3.57 -12.74 -8.27
CA GLY A 135 -4.06 -11.42 -8.66
C GLY A 135 -4.26 -11.21 -10.18
N HIS A 136 -3.90 -12.18 -11.04
CA HIS A 136 -3.89 -12.03 -12.50
C HIS A 136 -4.47 -13.21 -13.30
N LEU A 137 -4.88 -14.31 -12.65
CA LEU A 137 -5.26 -15.51 -13.40
C LEU A 137 -6.51 -15.29 -14.31
N PRO A 138 -6.49 -15.65 -15.58
CA PRO A 138 -7.63 -15.48 -16.48
C PRO A 138 -8.92 -16.16 -15.99
N ALA A 139 -10.10 -15.68 -16.40
CA ALA A 139 -11.39 -16.26 -16.03
C ALA A 139 -11.52 -17.77 -16.37
N ASP A 140 -10.73 -18.25 -17.33
CA ASP A 140 -10.66 -19.63 -17.84
C ASP A 140 -9.48 -20.45 -17.28
N SER A 141 -8.70 -19.92 -16.34
CA SER A 141 -7.66 -20.67 -15.62
C SER A 141 -8.27 -21.77 -14.72
N PRO A 142 -7.56 -22.88 -14.42
CA PRO A 142 -8.00 -23.86 -13.41
C PRO A 142 -8.25 -23.25 -12.01
N THR A 143 -7.61 -22.11 -11.74
CA THR A 143 -7.89 -21.22 -10.61
C THR A 143 -8.03 -19.80 -11.18
N PRO A 144 -9.21 -19.40 -11.66
CA PRO A 144 -9.39 -18.06 -12.22
C PRO A 144 -9.07 -16.98 -11.20
N ASN A 145 -8.58 -15.82 -11.64
CA ASN A 145 -8.81 -14.57 -10.95
C ASN A 145 -10.29 -14.26 -11.20
N PRO A 146 -11.16 -14.37 -10.20
CA PRO A 146 -12.59 -14.10 -10.40
C PRO A 146 -12.88 -12.64 -10.80
N ASN A 147 -11.86 -11.77 -10.86
CA ASN A 147 -11.97 -10.35 -10.58
C ASN A 147 -11.04 -9.45 -11.41
N ASP A 148 -10.86 -9.67 -12.71
CA ASP A 148 -10.18 -8.78 -13.67
C ASP A 148 -10.32 -7.26 -13.34
N GLY A 149 -9.32 -6.67 -12.65
CA GLY A 149 -9.31 -5.30 -12.11
C GLY A 149 -10.28 -4.98 -10.95
N ARG A 150 -11.20 -5.88 -10.60
CA ARG A 150 -12.33 -5.66 -9.68
C ARG A 150 -11.99 -5.74 -8.20
N PHE A 151 -10.94 -6.46 -7.80
CA PHE A 151 -10.65 -6.69 -6.38
C PHE A 151 -9.15 -6.59 -6.07
N PHE A 152 -8.87 -6.13 -4.86
CA PHE A 152 -7.54 -6.07 -4.26
C PHE A 152 -7.30 -7.28 -3.36
N TYR A 153 -6.09 -7.80 -3.42
CA TYR A 153 -5.59 -8.96 -2.69
C TYR A 153 -4.44 -8.57 -1.77
N TRP A 154 -4.34 -9.25 -0.64
CA TRP A 154 -3.21 -9.11 0.29
C TRP A 154 -2.06 -10.03 -0.13
N ASP A 155 -0.85 -9.49 -0.03
CA ASP A 155 0.39 -10.27 -0.06
C ASP A 155 1.33 -9.85 1.07
N GLU A 156 2.17 -10.78 1.54
CA GLU A 156 3.26 -10.49 2.47
C GLU A 156 4.50 -10.09 1.68
N ALA A 157 5.10 -8.95 2.04
CA ALA A 157 6.34 -8.52 1.41
C ALA A 157 7.49 -9.50 1.73
N GLN A 158 8.37 -9.71 0.77
CA GLN A 158 9.47 -10.67 0.84
C GLN A 158 10.82 -9.96 0.66
N LEU A 159 11.87 -10.49 1.31
CA LEU A 159 13.24 -9.94 1.21
C LEU A 159 13.78 -9.93 -0.23
N SER A 160 13.23 -10.75 -1.10
CA SER A 160 13.36 -10.67 -2.54
C SER A 160 12.19 -11.44 -3.11
N GLY A 161 11.67 -11.11 -4.29
CA GLY A 161 10.53 -11.88 -4.79
C GLY A 161 10.86 -13.28 -5.34
N THR A 162 12.04 -13.83 -5.03
CA THR A 162 12.30 -15.28 -5.10
C THR A 162 12.44 -15.92 -3.71
N SER A 163 12.35 -15.13 -2.65
CA SER A 163 12.57 -15.56 -1.26
C SER A 163 11.24 -15.77 -0.56
N THR A 164 11.11 -16.86 0.20
CA THR A 164 9.95 -17.07 1.09
C THR A 164 10.13 -16.37 2.44
N ASN A 165 11.27 -15.72 2.67
CA ASN A 165 11.52 -14.98 3.88
C ASN A 165 10.81 -13.62 3.84
N PRO A 166 10.06 -13.27 4.89
CA PRO A 166 9.34 -12.01 4.94
C PRO A 166 10.31 -10.84 5.02
N LEU A 167 10.00 -9.75 4.32
CA LEU A 167 10.60 -8.45 4.57
C LEU A 167 10.03 -7.93 5.89
N THR A 168 10.93 -7.52 6.79
CA THR A 168 10.56 -6.90 8.05
C THR A 168 11.36 -5.64 8.29
N PHE A 169 10.76 -4.71 9.05
CA PHE A 169 11.42 -3.51 9.51
C PHE A 169 11.45 -3.46 11.03
N THR A 170 12.60 -3.12 11.62
CA THR A 170 12.74 -3.00 13.06
C THR A 170 12.70 -1.53 13.49
N ILE A 171 11.79 -1.22 14.41
CA ILE A 171 11.69 0.08 15.08
C ILE A 171 12.17 -0.08 16.52
N THR A 172 13.02 0.85 16.96
CA THR A 172 13.55 0.92 18.34
C THR A 172 13.46 2.35 18.87
N GLY A 173 13.20 2.49 20.17
CA GLY A 173 13.06 3.79 20.85
C GLY A 173 11.71 4.49 20.66
N ALA A 174 10.75 3.86 19.99
CA ALA A 174 9.40 4.38 19.79
C ALA A 174 8.50 4.08 21.00
N SER A 175 7.81 5.12 21.45
CA SER A 175 6.77 5.05 22.47
C SER A 175 5.68 6.09 22.19
N ALA A 176 4.52 5.94 22.83
CA ALA A 176 3.43 6.91 22.69
C ALA A 176 3.81 8.35 23.12
N THR A 177 4.77 8.51 24.03
CA THR A 177 5.27 9.82 24.49
C THR A 177 6.50 10.31 23.73
N THR A 178 7.21 9.40 23.08
CA THR A 178 8.43 9.67 22.30
C THR A 178 8.33 8.86 21.00
N PRO A 179 7.52 9.32 20.04
CA PRO A 179 7.35 8.59 18.79
C PRO A 179 8.60 8.72 17.91
N VAL A 180 8.77 7.76 16.98
CA VAL A 180 9.88 7.73 16.02
C VAL A 180 9.33 7.97 14.62
N ASP A 181 9.85 9.01 13.97
CA ASP A 181 9.54 9.33 12.58
C ASP A 181 10.51 8.61 11.64
N VAL A 182 9.98 7.97 10.61
CA VAL A 182 10.74 7.27 9.56
C VAL A 182 10.10 7.50 8.20
N THR A 183 10.90 7.36 7.14
CA THR A 183 10.38 7.36 5.78
C THR A 183 10.21 5.94 5.26
N PHE A 184 9.11 5.70 4.56
CA PHE A 184 8.89 4.49 3.76
C PHE A 184 8.73 4.92 2.31
N SER A 185 9.29 4.16 1.37
CA SER A 185 9.18 4.50 -0.05
C SER A 185 8.99 3.25 -0.90
N ILE A 186 8.25 3.42 -1.99
CA ILE A 186 8.09 2.43 -3.05
C ILE A 186 8.44 3.05 -4.40
N GLY A 187 9.01 2.26 -5.30
CA GLY A 187 9.38 2.66 -6.65
C GLY A 187 8.58 1.89 -7.71
N ASN A 188 8.35 2.50 -8.87
CA ASN A 188 7.71 1.80 -10.00
C ASN A 188 8.66 0.72 -10.55
N ARG A 189 8.16 -0.48 -10.87
CA ARG A 189 8.95 -1.52 -11.54
C ARG A 189 8.27 -2.03 -12.80
N GLU A 190 6.99 -2.33 -12.74
CA GLU A 190 6.19 -2.78 -13.87
C GLU A 190 4.90 -1.96 -13.99
N GLY A 191 4.38 -1.83 -15.23
CA GLY A 191 3.06 -1.23 -15.46
C GLY A 191 1.95 -2.10 -14.88
N GLY A 192 0.72 -1.63 -14.80
CA GLY A 192 -0.41 -2.49 -14.43
C GLY A 192 -0.62 -2.70 -12.93
N VAL A 193 0.43 -2.65 -12.10
CA VAL A 193 0.31 -2.83 -10.64
C VAL A 193 -0.44 -1.66 -10.02
N THR A 194 -1.47 -1.98 -9.25
CA THR A 194 -2.26 -1.01 -8.47
C THR A 194 -2.20 -1.38 -7.00
N LEU A 195 -1.90 -0.41 -6.14
CA LEU A 195 -1.79 -0.58 -4.70
C LEU A 195 -2.87 0.26 -4.01
N ASP A 196 -3.60 -0.35 -3.09
CA ASP A 196 -4.66 0.31 -2.32
C ASP A 196 -4.18 0.60 -0.89
N ARG A 197 -3.45 -0.33 -0.27
CA ARG A 197 -3.18 -0.24 1.15
C ARG A 197 -1.90 -0.95 1.59
N PHE A 198 -1.27 -0.42 2.64
CA PHE A 198 -0.19 -1.08 3.36
C PHE A 198 -0.59 -1.36 4.81
N VAL A 199 -0.11 -2.49 5.34
CA VAL A 199 -0.22 -2.85 6.76
C VAL A 199 1.14 -3.31 7.26
N PHE A 200 1.57 -2.75 8.37
CA PHE A 200 2.75 -3.14 9.12
C PHE A 200 2.27 -3.76 10.43
N SER A 201 2.70 -4.98 10.73
CA SER A 201 2.24 -5.71 11.91
C SER A 201 3.41 -6.41 12.61
N THR A 202 3.51 -6.34 13.93
CA THR A 202 4.48 -7.14 14.70
C THR A 202 4.08 -8.60 14.81
N THR A 203 2.83 -8.93 14.49
CA THR A 203 2.37 -10.31 14.32
C THR A 203 2.49 -10.71 12.85
N ARG A 204 3.06 -11.88 12.57
CA ARG A 204 3.07 -12.43 11.20
C ARG A 204 1.67 -12.93 10.85
N LEU A 205 1.00 -12.25 9.92
CA LEU A 205 -0.38 -12.49 9.51
C LEU A 205 -0.51 -13.24 8.18
N ASN A 206 0.58 -13.78 7.61
CA ASN A 206 0.56 -14.55 6.36
C ASN A 206 -0.49 -15.67 6.37
N THR A 207 -0.60 -16.44 7.46
CA THR A 207 -1.59 -17.52 7.57
C THR A 207 -3.04 -17.05 7.59
N SER A 208 -3.30 -15.76 7.79
CA SER A 208 -4.64 -15.16 7.66
C SER A 208 -5.02 -14.87 6.21
N ILE A 209 -4.05 -14.90 5.29
CA ILE A 209 -4.25 -14.68 3.87
C ILE A 209 -4.67 -16.00 3.23
N SER A 210 -5.91 -16.08 2.76
CA SER A 210 -6.46 -17.24 2.06
C SER A 210 -6.96 -16.81 0.70
N ALA A 211 -6.37 -17.38 -0.36
CA ALA A 211 -6.61 -16.95 -1.74
C ALA A 211 -6.48 -15.43 -1.92
N GLY A 212 -5.51 -14.83 -1.23
CA GLY A 212 -5.24 -13.39 -1.21
C GLY A 212 -6.27 -12.53 -0.47
N ASN A 213 -7.23 -13.12 0.25
CA ASN A 213 -8.17 -12.39 1.12
C ASN A 213 -7.76 -12.51 2.59
N SER A 214 -7.96 -11.47 3.40
CA SER A 214 -7.74 -11.53 4.85
C SER A 214 -8.66 -10.54 5.58
N ALA A 215 -9.70 -11.07 6.22
CA ALA A 215 -10.58 -10.28 7.09
C ALA A 215 -9.82 -9.66 8.28
N THR A 216 -8.72 -10.29 8.72
CA THR A 216 -7.85 -9.75 9.77
C THR A 216 -7.14 -8.49 9.29
N LEU A 217 -6.52 -8.52 8.11
CA LEU A 217 -5.83 -7.35 7.54
C LEU A 217 -6.83 -6.25 7.15
N ASP A 218 -8.00 -6.62 6.60
CA ASP A 218 -9.07 -5.68 6.27
C ASP A 218 -9.63 -4.98 7.53
N GLY A 219 -9.70 -5.68 8.66
CA GLY A 219 -10.22 -5.18 9.93
C GLY A 219 -9.27 -4.25 10.70
N ILE A 220 -8.00 -4.16 10.33
CA ILE A 220 -7.08 -3.18 10.92
C ILE A 220 -7.56 -1.79 10.46
N ALA A 221 -7.58 -0.79 11.33
CA ALA A 221 -7.95 0.57 10.94
C ALA A 221 -6.79 1.26 10.21
N SER A 222 -7.05 1.88 9.05
CA SER A 222 -6.07 2.71 8.34
C SER A 222 -6.03 4.12 8.93
N VAL A 223 -4.88 4.81 8.81
CA VAL A 223 -4.81 6.24 9.13
C VAL A 223 -5.67 6.90 8.05
N PRO A 224 -6.78 7.57 8.40
CA PRO A 224 -7.52 8.29 7.40
C PRO A 224 -6.64 9.46 6.91
N GLU A 225 -6.65 9.67 5.61
CA GLU A 225 -6.30 10.94 5.00
C GLU A 225 -6.81 12.13 5.84
N PRO A 226 -6.09 13.25 5.93
CA PRO A 226 -6.64 14.48 6.51
C PRO A 226 -7.93 14.94 5.80
N SER A 227 -8.10 14.57 4.52
CA SER A 227 -9.33 14.84 3.77
C SER A 227 -10.54 14.02 4.26
N ARG A 228 -10.33 12.92 5.01
CA ARG A 228 -11.38 12.14 5.70
C ARG A 228 -11.49 12.48 7.20
N ALA A 229 -10.45 13.06 7.81
CA ALA A 229 -10.43 13.47 9.22
C ALA A 229 -11.40 14.64 9.56
N VAL A 230 -11.92 15.35 8.55
CA VAL A 230 -12.86 16.47 8.76
C VAL A 230 -14.19 16.03 9.40
N PHE A 231 -14.57 14.75 9.31
CA PHE A 231 -15.82 14.27 9.91
C PHE A 231 -15.70 13.71 11.33
N SER A 232 -14.50 13.39 11.82
CA SER A 232 -14.32 12.77 13.14
C SER A 232 -14.03 13.76 14.28
N MET A 233 -13.60 15.00 13.98
CA MET A 233 -13.39 16.01 15.03
C MET A 233 -14.67 16.72 15.51
N VAL A 234 -15.79 16.62 14.78
CA VAL A 234 -17.05 17.24 15.20
C VAL A 234 -17.73 16.46 16.34
N ALA A 235 -17.48 15.14 16.43
CA ALA A 235 -18.08 14.30 17.48
C ALA A 235 -17.48 14.52 18.88
N LEU A 236 -16.20 14.91 18.99
CA LEU A 236 -15.56 15.11 20.30
C LEU A 236 -15.85 16.51 20.88
N VAL A 237 -16.00 17.53 20.04
CA VAL A 237 -16.30 18.90 20.51
C VAL A 237 -17.76 19.05 20.97
N LEU A 238 -18.71 18.32 20.36
CA LEU A 238 -20.11 18.32 20.80
C LEU A 238 -20.34 17.55 22.12
N ALA A 239 -19.55 16.51 22.41
CA ALA A 239 -19.65 15.77 23.67
C ALA A 239 -19.14 16.57 24.89
N VAL A 240 -18.18 17.48 24.69
CA VAL A 240 -17.65 18.36 25.75
C VAL A 240 -18.52 19.62 25.93
N GLY A 241 -19.21 20.08 24.90
CA GLY A 241 -20.06 21.28 24.95
C GLY A 241 -21.41 21.13 25.68
N ILE A 242 -21.92 19.91 25.87
CA ILE A 242 -23.27 19.69 26.43
C ILE A 242 -23.25 19.43 27.96
N ARG A 243 -22.07 19.22 28.59
CA ARG A 243 -21.97 18.94 30.05
C ARG A 243 -21.85 20.17 30.96
N ARG A 244 -22.08 21.40 30.47
CA ARG A 244 -22.10 22.61 31.30
C ARG A 244 -23.36 23.44 31.09
N ARG A 245 -24.47 22.96 31.64
CA ARG A 245 -25.58 23.78 32.15
C ARG A 245 -26.35 22.90 33.12
N ASP A 246 -26.07 23.09 34.41
CA ASP A 246 -26.98 22.91 35.55
C ASP A 246 -26.20 23.26 36.83
N VAL A 247 -26.12 24.56 37.10
CA VAL A 247 -26.01 25.19 38.43
C VAL A 247 -26.93 26.41 38.40
#